data_AF-A0A5J4G037-F1
#
_entry.id   AF-A0A5J4G037-F1
#
_cell.length_a   1.000
_cell.length_b   1.000
_cell.length_c   1.000
_cell.angle_alpha   90.00
_cell.angle_beta   90.00
_cell.angle_gamma   90.00
#
_symmetry.space_group_name_H-M   'P 1'
#
loop_
_entity.id
_entity.type
_entity.pdbx_description
1 polymer ?
#
loop_
_entity_poly.entity_id
_entity_poly.type
_entity_poly.pdbx_seq_one_letter_code
_entity_poly.pdbx_strand_id
1 'polypeptide(L)' 'MKKIILMAVAIFAIGLTSCEDKKKTEAETIIEDARDNNADIEMKDGGDKVKIKEVDGDEVKIKTDDNGDVKIKTDDNN' A
#
# COMPACT_ATOMS: atom_id res chain seq x y z
N MET A 1 17.26 3.52 12.66
CA MET A 1 16.29 4.06 13.64
C MET A 1 14.90 3.66 13.18
N LYS A 2 14.33 2.61 13.76
CA LYS A 2 13.01 2.07 13.38
C LYS A 2 11.94 2.99 13.96
N LYS A 3 11.41 3.90 13.13
CA LYS A 3 10.27 4.75 13.49
C LYS A 3 9.02 3.90 13.29
N ILE A 4 8.55 3.28 14.36
CA ILE A 4 7.27 2.58 14.39
C ILE A 4 6.19 3.67 14.38
N ILE A 5 5.75 4.12 13.20
CA ILE A 5 4.63 5.06 13.09
C ILE A 5 3.37 4.21 13.02
N LEU A 6 2.92 3.83 14.20
CA LEU A 6 1.64 3.20 14.45
C LEU A 6 0.55 4.27 14.28
N MET A 7 -0.12 4.33 13.12
CA MET A 7 -1.28 5.21 12.96
C MET A 7 -2.38 4.64 12.06
N ALA A 8 -3.50 4.35 12.75
CA ALA A 8 -4.89 4.35 12.31
C ALA A 8 -5.22 3.73 10.94
N VAL A 9 -5.73 2.49 11.01
CA VAL A 9 -6.48 1.81 9.95
C VAL A 9 -7.80 2.55 9.73
N ALA A 10 -7.80 3.49 8.78
CA ALA A 10 -9.03 3.99 8.16
C ALA A 10 -9.28 3.16 6.90
N ILE A 11 -10.44 2.51 6.88
CA ILE A 11 -10.88 1.55 5.88
C ILE A 11 -10.98 2.27 4.53
N PHE A 12 -10.09 1.92 3.61
CA PHE A 12 -10.05 2.45 2.25
C PHE A 12 -11.17 1.79 1.44
N ALA A 13 -12.35 2.41 1.43
CA ALA A 13 -13.48 2.01 0.60
C ALA A 13 -13.25 2.52 -0.84
N ILE A 14 -12.40 1.82 -1.60
CA ILE A 14 -12.18 2.15 -3.02
C ILE A 14 -13.44 1.73 -3.79
N GLY A 15 -14.12 2.72 -4.37
CA GLY A 15 -15.32 2.52 -5.16
C GLY A 15 -15.08 1.56 -6.33
N LEU A 16 -15.98 0.59 -6.44
CA LEU A 16 -16.08 -0.41 -7.49
C LEU A 16 -16.48 0.28 -8.81
N THR A 17 -15.53 0.49 -9.71
CA THR A 17 -15.85 0.82 -11.12
C THR A 17 -14.94 0.00 -12.03
N SER A 18 -15.58 -0.92 -12.77
CA SER A 18 -14.97 -1.94 -13.61
C SER A 18 -14.07 -1.35 -14.70
N CYS A 19 -12.75 -1.57 -14.59
CA CYS A 19 -11.77 -1.57 -15.69
C CYS A 19 -10.34 -1.84 -15.20
N GLU A 20 -10.08 -1.70 -13.88
CA GLU A 20 -8.76 -1.79 -13.24
C GLU A 20 -8.63 -2.94 -12.23
N ASP A 21 -9.59 -3.86 -12.23
CA ASP A 21 -9.80 -4.87 -11.17
C ASP A 21 -8.53 -5.69 -10.83
N LYS A 22 -7.64 -5.94 -11.80
CA LYS A 22 -6.42 -6.73 -11.57
C LYS A 22 -5.41 -6.05 -10.65
N LYS A 23 -5.10 -4.77 -10.88
CA LYS A 23 -4.08 -4.05 -10.10
C LYS A 23 -4.58 -3.67 -8.71
N LYS A 24 -5.89 -3.44 -8.57
CA LYS A 24 -6.54 -3.23 -7.27
C LYS A 24 -6.45 -4.51 -6.43
N THR A 25 -6.79 -5.66 -7.00
CA THR A 25 -6.65 -6.96 -6.32
C THR A 25 -5.21 -7.21 -5.87
N GLU A 26 -4.21 -6.96 -6.73
CA GLU A 26 -2.80 -7.12 -6.36
C GLU A 26 -2.39 -6.18 -5.21
N ALA A 27 -2.83 -4.92 -5.23
CA ALA A 27 -2.55 -3.98 -4.16
C ALA A 27 -3.18 -4.39 -2.82
N GLU A 28 -4.41 -4.91 -2.84
CA GLU A 28 -5.08 -5.44 -1.64
C GLU A 28 -4.32 -6.62 -1.05
N THR A 29 -3.91 -7.59 -1.88
CA THR A 29 -3.12 -8.75 -1.42
C THR A 29 -1.81 -8.31 -0.78
N ILE A 30 -1.07 -7.38 -1.41
CA ILE A 30 0.20 -6.88 -0.85
C ILE A 30 -0.02 -6.20 0.52
N ILE A 31 -1.12 -5.46 0.68
CA ILE A 31 -1.44 -4.80 1.96
C ILE A 31 -1.82 -5.84 3.03
N GLU A 32 -2.55 -6.89 2.68
CA GLU A 32 -2.89 -7.98 3.60
C GLU A 32 -1.64 -8.77 4.03
N ASP A 33 -0.81 -9.20 3.08
CA ASP A 33 0.45 -9.89 3.37
C ASP A 33 1.37 -9.02 4.25
N ALA A 34 1.45 -7.72 3.97
CA ALA A 34 2.20 -6.77 4.78
C ALA A 34 1.68 -6.69 6.22
N ARG A 35 0.35 -6.75 6.42
CA ARG A 35 -0.26 -6.75 7.77
C ARG A 35 0.08 -8.03 8.52
N ASP A 36 -0.02 -9.18 7.88
CA ASP A 36 0.31 -10.48 8.48
C ASP A 36 1.79 -10.56 8.86
N ASN A 37 2.67 -10.00 8.02
CA ASN A 37 4.12 -9.95 8.26
C ASN A 37 4.58 -8.83 9.21
N ASN A 38 3.65 -8.10 9.86
CA ASN A 38 3.96 -6.98 10.76
C ASN A 38 4.86 -5.92 10.08
N ALA A 39 4.67 -5.68 8.78
CA ALA A 39 5.38 -4.67 8.02
C ALA A 39 4.99 -3.25 8.46
N ASP A 40 5.88 -2.28 8.22
CA ASP A 40 5.66 -0.86 8.52
C ASP A 40 4.85 -0.24 7.37
N ILE A 41 3.57 0.08 7.64
CA ILE A 41 2.66 0.67 6.66
C ILE A 41 2.51 2.16 6.95
N GLU A 42 2.98 3.00 6.03
CA GLU A 42 2.92 4.46 6.09
C GLU A 42 1.95 4.99 5.02
N MET A 43 0.85 5.61 5.45
CA MET A 43 -0.11 6.28 4.57
C MET A 43 0.28 7.75 4.38
N LYS A 44 0.17 8.24 3.15
CA LYS A 44 0.47 9.61 2.73
C LYS A 44 -0.65 10.15 1.85
N ASP A 45 -0.69 11.48 1.75
CA ASP A 45 -1.66 12.19 0.91
C ASP A 45 -3.11 11.77 1.22
N GLY A 46 -3.49 11.69 2.50
CA GLY A 46 -4.86 11.36 2.90
C GLY A 46 -5.30 9.91 2.64
N GLY A 47 -4.42 9.04 2.14
CA GLY A 47 -4.71 7.65 1.79
C GLY A 47 -4.36 7.30 0.35
N ASP A 48 -4.09 8.29 -0.50
CA ASP A 48 -3.81 8.08 -1.93
C ASP A 48 -2.45 7.42 -2.20
N LYS A 49 -1.52 7.52 -1.23
CA LYS A 49 -0.21 6.86 -1.32
C LYS A 49 0.00 5.99 -0.10
N VAL A 50 0.20 4.70 -0.31
CA VAL A 50 0.56 3.73 0.72
C VAL A 50 1.98 3.28 0.49
N LYS A 51 2.78 3.31 1.55
CA LYS A 51 4.17 2.89 1.53
C LYS A 51 4.38 1.79 2.56
N ILE A 52 4.70 0.60 2.09
CA ILE A 52 4.91 -0.60 2.90
C ILE A 52 6.42 -0.83 2.96
N LYS A 53 6.98 -0.99 4.16
CA LYS A 53 8.35 -1.45 4.35
C LYS A 53 8.31 -2.80 5.06
N GLU A 54 8.76 -3.83 4.34
CA GLU A 54 8.85 -5.18 4.87
C GLU A 54 10.01 -5.31 5.85
N VAL A 55 9.99 -6.39 6.63
CA VAL A 55 11.00 -6.66 7.65
C VAL A 55 12.39 -6.90 7.06
N ASP A 56 12.45 -7.44 5.84
CA ASP A 56 13.66 -7.72 5.08
C ASP A 56 14.31 -6.47 4.48
N GLY A 57 13.61 -5.33 4.53
CA GLY A 57 14.09 -4.03 4.04
C GLY A 57 13.51 -3.63 2.69
N ASP A 58 12.71 -4.51 2.07
CA ASP A 58 12.03 -4.24 0.82
C ASP A 58 10.93 -3.20 1.00
N GLU A 59 10.74 -2.36 -0.03
CA GLU A 59 9.83 -1.23 0.02
C GLU A 59 8.84 -1.24 -1.15
N VAL A 60 7.55 -1.39 -0.83
CA VAL A 60 6.48 -1.32 -1.82
C VAL A 60 5.70 -0.02 -1.69
N LYS A 61 5.57 0.72 -2.79
CA LYS A 61 4.79 1.97 -2.88
C LYS A 61 3.57 1.74 -3.75
N ILE A 62 2.38 1.85 -3.17
CA ILE A 62 1.09 1.81 -3.87
C ILE A 62 0.59 3.25 -3.99
N LYS A 63 0.25 3.68 -5.20
CA LYS A 63 -0.36 4.99 -5.45
C LYS A 63 -1.67 4.82 -6.19
N THR A 64 -2.70 5.48 -5.70
CA THR A 64 -3.98 5.63 -6.39
C THR A 64 -4.00 7.04 -6.98
N ASP A 65 -4.41 7.19 -8.24
CA ASP A 65 -4.59 8.49 -8.85
C ASP A 65 -6.05 8.99 -8.76
N ASP A 66 -6.29 10.20 -9.23
CA ASP A 66 -7.61 10.86 -9.17
C ASP A 66 -8.68 10.14 -10.01
N ASN A 67 -8.28 9.30 -10.96
CA ASN A 67 -9.20 8.48 -11.75
C ASN A 67 -9.51 7.14 -11.08
N GLY A 68 -8.78 6.82 -9.99
CA GLY A 68 -8.87 5.55 -9.29
C GLY A 68 -7.83 4.53 -9.72
N ASP A 69 -6.97 4.84 -10.70
CA ASP A 69 -5.94 3.94 -11.23
C ASP A 69 -4.86 3.65 -10.18
N VAL A 70 -4.61 2.35 -9.98
CA VAL A 70 -3.61 1.88 -9.02
C VAL A 70 -2.27 1.62 -9.70
N LYS A 71 -1.22 2.24 -9.16
CA LYS A 71 0.17 2.09 -9.57
C LYS A 71 1.02 1.56 -8.42
N ILE A 72 1.48 0.32 -8.58
CA ILE A 72 2.39 -0.36 -7.66
C ILE A 72 3.83 -0.15 -8.13
N LYS A 73 4.73 0.22 -7.22
CA LYS A 73 6.17 0.31 -7.45
C LYS A 73 6.90 -0.43 -6.33
N THR A 74 7.68 -1.44 -6.69
CA THR A 74 8.60 -2.14 -5.79
C THR A 74 9.98 -1.51 -5.92
N ASP A 75 10.59 -1.20 -4.78
CA ASP A 75 11.95 -0.67 -4.66
C ASP A 75 12.77 -1.74 -3.92
N ASP A 76 13.49 -2.58 -4.68
CA ASP A 76 14.38 -3.58 -4.11
C ASP A 76 15.70 -2.87 -3.74
N ASN A 77 15.96 -2.72 -2.44
CA ASN A 77 17.16 -2.06 -1.97
C ASN A 77 18.34 -3.06 -1.96
N ASN A 78 18.85 -3.40 -3.14
CA ASN A 78 20.05 -4.24 -3.32
C ASN A 78 21.36 -3.47 -3.01
#